data_AF-A0A380BXM6-F1
#
_entry.id   AF-A0A380BXM6-F1
#
_cell.length_a   1.000
_cell.length_b   1.000
_cell.length_c   1.000
_cell.angle_alpha   90.00
_cell.angle_beta   90.00
_cell.angle_gamma   90.00
#
_symmetry.space_group_name_H-M   'P 1'
#
loop_
_entity.id
_entity.type
_entity.pdbx_description
1 polymer ?
#
loop_
_entity_poly.entity_id
_entity_poly.type
_entity_poly.pdbx_seq_one_letter_code
_entity_poly.pdbx_strand_id
1 'polypeptide(L)'
;MKNDAENGFLFLSSNAQQHASLRPLISMWLSIASTAILEQDEDPDRRIWVLMDEAPSLHKLPELAETIAEVRKFGGCYVIGIQSFAQLKKVYGENAALEMFDLLNTRLFFRSPSNEMAKISSHDLGEQEVDVSKEQYSYGANEIRDGVSLGHQTITRPVVTPSEIMQLEDLQFWLRTPGNYPVVRVDLEFNQMRSLCAPFIKRNYTPSENIKQIEWSLNYHQFSAVQHVDKADKTKLQSIHDTMYEGDENNDERSAEAQRMTKLAEKTDAVAQSLIDAKKAKPTELALKDAQKKKAAEKQKAADQHIEDAQRLEELQIVSVEDAEIG
;
A
#
# COMPACT_ATOMS: atom_id res chain seq x y z
N MET A 1 -8.83 -10.04 -24.12
CA MET A 1 -8.12 -9.40 -25.24
C MET A 1 -6.63 -9.50 -24.95
N LYS A 2 -5.93 -10.49 -25.52
CA LYS A 2 -4.45 -10.51 -25.57
C LYS A 2 -4.08 -9.86 -26.91
N ASN A 3 -3.59 -8.64 -26.88
CA ASN A 3 -3.05 -7.99 -28.07
C ASN A 3 -1.53 -7.93 -27.91
N ASP A 4 -0.85 -8.98 -28.37
CA ASP A 4 0.61 -9.14 -28.20
C ASP A 4 1.43 -8.08 -28.95
N ALA A 5 0.77 -7.23 -29.76
CA ALA A 5 1.38 -6.12 -30.49
C ALA A 5 1.43 -4.79 -29.71
N GLU A 6 0.72 -4.66 -28.59
CA GLU A 6 0.67 -3.42 -27.82
C GLU A 6 1.62 -3.48 -26.60
N ASN A 7 2.72 -2.74 -26.71
CA ASN A 7 3.62 -2.50 -25.59
C ASN A 7 3.12 -1.32 -24.76
N GLY A 8 2.98 -1.51 -23.46
CA GLY A 8 2.51 -0.48 -22.53
C GLY A 8 3.13 -0.62 -21.14
N PHE A 9 3.06 0.45 -20.37
CA PHE A 9 3.45 0.46 -18.96
C PHE A 9 2.20 0.52 -18.09
N LEU A 10 2.13 -0.35 -17.09
CA LEU A 10 1.14 -0.29 -16.04
C LEU A 10 1.76 0.36 -14.80
N PHE A 11 1.20 1.49 -14.37
CA PHE A 11 1.62 2.17 -13.15
C PHE A 11 0.58 1.96 -12.06
N LEU A 12 0.97 1.28 -10.98
CA LEU A 12 0.14 1.13 -9.78
C LEU A 12 0.61 2.13 -8.72
N SER A 13 -0.01 3.31 -8.71
CA SER A 13 0.34 4.39 -7.77
C SER A 13 -0.62 4.46 -6.60
N SER A 14 -0.12 4.76 -5.40
CA SER A 14 -0.93 5.11 -4.23
C SER A 14 -0.46 6.41 -3.60
N ASN A 15 -1.40 7.20 -3.08
CA ASN A 15 -1.07 8.33 -2.23
C ASN A 15 -0.73 7.82 -0.81
N ALA A 16 0.31 8.36 -0.17
CA ALA A 16 0.74 8.03 1.19
C ALA A 16 -0.42 8.04 2.21
N GLN A 17 -1.37 8.97 2.08
CA GLN A 17 -2.54 9.06 2.98
C GLN A 17 -3.55 7.90 2.81
N GLN A 18 -3.59 7.27 1.62
CA GLN A 18 -4.51 6.18 1.30
C GLN A 18 -3.80 4.84 1.19
N HIS A 19 -2.48 4.81 1.36
CA HIS A 19 -1.67 3.62 1.19
C HIS A 19 -2.15 2.49 2.09
N ALA A 20 -2.46 2.81 3.36
CA ALA A 20 -2.97 1.83 4.33
C ALA A 20 -4.19 1.05 3.82
N SER A 21 -5.18 1.77 3.24
CA SER A 21 -6.42 1.20 2.73
C SER A 21 -6.30 0.58 1.33
N LEU A 22 -5.37 1.08 0.51
CA LEU A 22 -5.15 0.59 -0.86
C LEU A 22 -4.21 -0.63 -0.93
N ARG A 23 -3.42 -0.89 0.11
CA ARG A 23 -2.49 -2.04 0.20
C ARG A 23 -3.12 -3.38 -0.24
N PRO A 24 -4.29 -3.82 0.27
CA PRO A 24 -4.90 -5.09 -0.15
C PRO A 24 -5.23 -5.12 -1.65
N LEU A 25 -5.71 -3.99 -2.18
CA LEU A 25 -6.12 -3.86 -3.57
C LEU A 25 -4.91 -3.87 -4.53
N ILE A 26 -3.83 -3.18 -4.18
CA ILE A 26 -2.56 -3.23 -4.94
C ILE A 26 -1.99 -4.65 -4.91
N SER A 27 -2.05 -5.30 -3.74
CA SER A 27 -1.56 -6.68 -3.58
C SER A 27 -2.36 -7.65 -4.45
N MET A 28 -3.69 -7.50 -4.48
CA MET A 28 -4.57 -8.27 -5.36
C MET A 28 -4.24 -8.04 -6.84
N TRP A 29 -4.07 -6.80 -7.28
CA TRP A 29 -3.71 -6.51 -8.67
C TRP A 29 -2.35 -7.09 -9.06
N LEU A 30 -1.36 -7.04 -8.17
CA LEU A 30 -0.06 -7.64 -8.42
C LEU A 30 -0.14 -9.17 -8.51
N SER A 31 -0.96 -9.80 -7.66
CA SER A 31 -1.24 -11.22 -7.72
C SER A 31 -1.90 -11.59 -9.05
N ILE A 32 -2.96 -10.88 -9.47
CA ILE A 32 -3.62 -11.09 -10.78
C ILE A 32 -2.62 -10.91 -11.93
N ALA A 33 -1.80 -9.85 -11.89
CA ALA A 33 -0.79 -9.61 -12.91
C ALA A 33 0.24 -10.74 -12.97
N SER A 34 0.66 -11.26 -11.82
CA SER A 34 1.62 -12.36 -11.74
C SER A 34 1.05 -13.66 -12.29
N THR A 35 -0.17 -14.03 -11.89
CA THR A 35 -0.89 -15.19 -12.44
C THR A 35 -1.09 -15.06 -13.95
N ALA A 36 -1.45 -13.86 -14.42
CA ALA A 36 -1.63 -13.61 -15.85
C ALA A 36 -0.32 -13.76 -16.66
N ILE A 37 0.86 -13.60 -16.04
CA ILE A 37 2.15 -13.89 -16.67
C ILE A 37 2.38 -15.41 -16.73
N LEU A 38 2.07 -16.14 -15.66
CA LEU A 38 2.19 -17.60 -15.61
C LEU A 38 1.22 -18.33 -16.56
N GLU A 39 0.08 -17.73 -16.88
CA GLU A 39 -0.89 -18.24 -17.87
C GLU A 39 -0.49 -17.96 -19.34
N GLN A 40 0.66 -17.32 -19.58
CA GLN A 40 1.17 -17.15 -20.95
C GLN A 40 1.88 -18.40 -21.44
N ASP A 41 2.01 -18.53 -22.76
CA ASP A 41 2.88 -19.55 -23.34
C ASP A 41 4.35 -19.22 -23.05
N GLU A 42 5.18 -20.27 -22.89
CA GLU A 42 6.62 -20.14 -22.71
C GLU A 42 7.24 -19.40 -23.90
N ASP A 43 7.95 -18.30 -23.61
CA ASP A 43 8.57 -17.45 -24.62
C ASP A 43 9.91 -16.92 -24.09
N PRO A 44 11.06 -17.38 -24.63
CA PRO A 44 12.38 -16.96 -24.18
C PRO A 44 12.74 -15.53 -24.58
N ASP A 45 12.02 -14.89 -25.50
CA ASP A 45 12.26 -13.54 -25.98
C ASP A 45 11.37 -12.50 -25.28
N ARG A 46 10.26 -12.93 -24.68
CA ARG A 46 9.36 -12.05 -23.90
C ARG A 46 10.05 -11.51 -22.64
N ARG A 47 9.88 -10.20 -22.35
CA ARG A 47 10.35 -9.57 -21.11
C ARG A 47 9.23 -8.73 -20.49
N ILE A 48 8.68 -9.20 -19.37
CA ILE A 48 7.71 -8.45 -18.57
C ILE A 48 8.39 -8.04 -17.27
N TRP A 49 8.65 -6.75 -17.11
CA TRP A 49 9.32 -6.20 -15.94
C TRP A 49 8.30 -5.84 -14.86
N VAL A 50 8.47 -6.41 -13.67
CA VAL A 50 7.73 -6.06 -12.48
C VAL A 50 8.70 -5.36 -11.52
N LEU A 51 8.52 -4.05 -11.36
CA LEU A 51 9.34 -3.24 -10.47
C LEU A 51 8.54 -2.95 -9.19
N MET A 52 9.07 -3.38 -8.06
CA MET A 52 8.51 -3.17 -6.73
C MET A 52 9.50 -2.35 -5.93
N ASP A 53 9.19 -1.10 -5.63
CA ASP A 53 10.08 -0.19 -4.89
C ASP A 53 10.25 -0.60 -3.42
N GLU A 54 9.18 -1.07 -2.79
CA GLU A 54 9.20 -1.49 -1.39
C GLU A 54 8.27 -2.69 -1.17
N ALA A 55 8.75 -3.90 -1.47
CA ALA A 55 7.94 -5.12 -1.31
C ALA A 55 7.39 -5.35 0.11
N PRO A 56 8.11 -5.03 1.21
CA PRO A 56 7.56 -5.17 2.57
C PRO A 56 6.45 -4.16 2.93
N SER A 57 6.26 -3.09 2.16
CA SER A 57 5.16 -2.13 2.40
C SER A 57 3.79 -2.70 2.01
N LEU A 58 3.78 -3.69 1.10
CA LEU A 58 2.58 -4.38 0.65
C LEU A 58 2.14 -5.44 1.67
N HIS A 59 0.89 -5.89 1.54
CA HIS A 59 0.48 -7.10 2.26
C HIS A 59 1.31 -8.28 1.77
N LYS A 60 1.47 -9.30 2.63
CA LYS A 60 2.07 -10.57 2.24
C LYS A 60 1.36 -11.09 1.00
N LEU A 61 2.07 -11.10 -0.12
CA LEU A 61 1.59 -11.68 -1.35
C LEU A 61 1.69 -13.19 -1.21
N PRO A 62 0.58 -13.93 -1.23
CA PRO A 62 0.63 -15.38 -1.23
C PRO A 62 1.44 -15.84 -2.46
N GLU A 63 2.25 -16.88 -2.29
CA GLU A 63 2.97 -17.57 -3.39
C GLU A 63 3.96 -16.70 -4.19
N LEU A 64 4.34 -15.52 -3.69
CA LEU A 64 5.28 -14.64 -4.40
C LEU A 64 6.64 -15.32 -4.65
N ALA A 65 7.15 -16.08 -3.68
CA ALA A 65 8.41 -16.81 -3.84
C ALA A 65 8.33 -17.86 -4.98
N GLU A 66 7.25 -18.66 -4.98
CA GLU A 66 7.00 -19.67 -6.02
C GLU A 66 6.83 -19.02 -7.40
N THR A 67 6.05 -17.94 -7.46
CA THR A 67 5.84 -17.13 -8.66
C THR A 67 7.18 -16.66 -9.23
N ILE A 68 8.05 -16.04 -8.41
CA ILE A 68 9.35 -15.52 -8.86
C ILE A 68 10.22 -16.66 -9.43
N ALA A 69 10.14 -17.87 -8.87
CA ALA A 69 10.89 -19.02 -9.36
C ALA A 69 10.40 -19.51 -10.74
N GLU A 70 9.08 -19.56 -10.96
CA GLU A 70 8.48 -20.12 -12.17
C GLU A 70 8.40 -19.11 -13.32
N VAL A 71 8.16 -17.84 -13.02
CA VAL A 71 7.87 -16.78 -14.01
C VAL A 71 8.99 -16.58 -15.03
N ARG A 72 10.22 -17.00 -14.70
CA ARG A 72 11.39 -16.90 -15.58
C ARG A 72 11.17 -17.58 -16.94
N LYS A 73 10.45 -18.71 -16.99
CA LYS A 73 10.17 -19.45 -18.25
C LYS A 73 9.20 -18.71 -19.17
N PHE A 74 8.37 -17.84 -18.59
CA PHE A 74 7.33 -17.07 -19.28
C PHE A 74 7.78 -15.62 -19.60
N GLY A 75 9.04 -15.29 -19.28
CA GLY A 75 9.62 -13.98 -19.57
C GLY A 75 9.47 -12.93 -18.46
N GLY A 76 8.98 -13.30 -17.27
CA GLY A 76 8.87 -12.38 -16.14
C GLY A 76 10.23 -12.03 -15.52
N CYS A 77 10.44 -10.74 -15.24
CA CYS A 77 11.64 -10.18 -14.64
C CYS A 77 11.25 -9.33 -13.42
N TYR A 78 11.62 -9.76 -12.22
CA TYR A 78 11.28 -9.05 -10.98
C TYR A 78 12.47 -8.23 -10.49
N VAL A 79 12.20 -6.96 -10.15
CA VAL A 79 13.13 -6.06 -9.48
C VAL A 79 12.47 -5.63 -8.17
N ILE A 80 13.07 -6.02 -7.05
CA ILE A 80 12.48 -5.81 -5.73
C ILE A 80 13.42 -4.94 -4.89
N GLY A 81 12.91 -3.80 -4.44
CA GLY A 81 13.52 -2.96 -3.43
C GLY A 81 13.20 -3.48 -2.03
N ILE A 82 14.25 -3.69 -1.23
CA ILE A 82 14.16 -4.14 0.16
C ILE A 82 14.96 -3.16 1.00
N GLN A 83 14.30 -2.45 1.93
CA GLN A 83 14.98 -1.56 2.87
C GLN A 83 15.64 -2.32 4.02
N SER A 84 14.98 -3.37 4.51
CA SER A 84 15.45 -4.17 5.64
C SER A 84 15.02 -5.62 5.50
N PHE A 85 15.96 -6.55 5.63
CA PHE A 85 15.66 -7.98 5.66
C PHE A 85 14.82 -8.36 6.88
N ALA A 86 14.94 -7.62 8.00
CA ALA A 86 14.09 -7.85 9.18
C ALA A 86 12.61 -7.54 8.88
N GLN A 87 12.33 -6.51 8.07
CA GLN A 87 10.96 -6.23 7.62
C GLN A 87 10.47 -7.33 6.68
N LEU A 88 11.32 -7.82 5.78
CA LEU A 88 10.98 -8.95 4.91
C LEU A 88 10.62 -10.21 5.72
N LYS A 89 11.44 -10.55 6.73
CA LYS A 89 11.16 -11.66 7.67
C LYS A 89 9.84 -11.45 8.42
N LYS A 90 9.55 -10.22 8.86
CA LYS A 90 8.30 -9.90 9.56
C LYS A 90 7.06 -10.12 8.69
N VAL A 91 7.13 -9.74 7.41
CA VAL A 91 5.98 -9.84 6.48
C VAL A 91 5.80 -11.26 5.93
N TYR A 92 6.88 -11.90 5.49
CA TYR A 92 6.79 -13.19 4.79
C TYR A 92 7.04 -14.40 5.70
N GLY A 93 7.71 -14.20 6.83
CA GLY A 93 8.29 -15.27 7.65
C GLY A 93 9.75 -15.51 7.30
N GLU A 94 10.50 -16.19 8.17
CA GLU A 94 11.94 -16.40 8.00
C GLU A 94 12.28 -17.25 6.77
N ASN A 95 11.63 -18.40 6.60
CA ASN A 95 11.91 -19.32 5.48
C ASN A 95 11.59 -18.67 4.12
N ALA A 96 10.39 -18.10 3.98
CA ALA A 96 9.98 -17.45 2.73
C ALA A 96 10.86 -16.23 2.39
N ALA A 97 11.30 -15.46 3.40
CA ALA A 97 12.22 -14.35 3.18
C ALA A 97 13.58 -14.82 2.66
N LEU A 98 14.12 -15.94 3.19
CA LEU A 98 15.35 -16.55 2.69
C LEU A 98 15.19 -17.08 1.27
N GLU A 99 14.11 -17.81 0.98
CA GLU A 99 13.80 -18.32 -0.36
C GLU A 99 13.70 -17.19 -1.39
N MET A 100 12.95 -16.12 -1.07
CA MET A 100 12.86 -14.94 -1.93
C MET A 100 14.22 -14.29 -2.15
N PHE A 101 15.03 -14.18 -1.11
CA PHE A 101 16.37 -13.59 -1.21
C PHE A 101 17.29 -14.45 -2.09
N ASP A 102 17.19 -15.78 -1.99
CA ASP A 102 17.99 -16.73 -2.77
C ASP A 102 17.62 -16.75 -4.26
N LEU A 103 16.34 -16.55 -4.60
CA LEU A 103 15.89 -16.49 -6.00
C LEU A 103 16.41 -15.25 -6.75
N LEU A 104 16.72 -14.18 -6.03
CA LEU A 104 17.21 -12.92 -6.59
C LEU A 104 18.71 -13.00 -6.90
N ASN A 105 19.05 -13.35 -8.13
CA ASN A 105 20.43 -13.59 -8.56
C ASN A 105 21.30 -12.33 -8.70
N THR A 106 20.73 -11.21 -9.17
CA THR A 106 21.45 -9.94 -9.29
C THR A 106 21.13 -9.08 -8.10
N ARG A 107 22.16 -8.63 -7.37
CA ARG A 107 21.99 -7.95 -6.09
C ARG A 107 22.74 -6.62 -6.08
N LEU A 108 22.06 -5.62 -5.54
CA LEU A 108 22.51 -4.24 -5.40
C LEU A 108 22.50 -3.92 -3.90
N PHE A 109 23.67 -3.84 -3.28
CA PHE A 109 23.79 -3.54 -1.85
C PHE A 109 24.16 -2.08 -1.64
N PHE A 110 23.16 -1.27 -1.26
CA PHE A 110 23.32 0.12 -0.86
C PHE A 110 23.80 0.23 0.59
N ARG A 111 24.04 1.47 1.04
CA ARG A 111 24.34 1.76 2.45
C ARG A 111 23.28 1.15 3.37
N SER A 112 23.72 0.31 4.30
CA SER A 112 22.88 -0.20 5.37
C SER A 112 23.34 0.36 6.73
N PRO A 113 22.47 1.08 7.48
CA PRO A 113 22.83 1.57 8.80
C PRO A 113 22.85 0.47 9.87
N SER A 114 22.16 -0.65 9.65
CA SER A 114 22.11 -1.76 10.61
C SER A 114 23.30 -2.70 10.43
N ASN A 115 23.99 -3.01 11.53
CA ASN A 115 25.12 -3.96 11.55
C ASN A 115 24.70 -5.38 11.12
N GLU A 116 23.50 -5.83 11.50
CA GLU A 116 23.01 -7.16 11.10
C GLU A 116 22.84 -7.25 9.58
N MET A 117 22.22 -6.23 8.97
CA MET A 117 22.06 -6.16 7.52
C MET A 117 23.40 -6.04 6.79
N ALA A 118 24.33 -5.28 7.35
CA ALA A 118 25.69 -5.15 6.79
C ALA A 118 26.44 -6.50 6.82
N LYS A 119 26.29 -7.29 7.88
CA LYS A 119 26.85 -8.65 7.96
C LYS A 119 26.23 -9.60 6.95
N ILE A 120 24.90 -9.58 6.81
CA ILE A 120 24.20 -10.39 5.80
C ILE A 120 24.68 -10.02 4.39
N SER A 121 24.77 -8.72 4.11
CA SER A 121 25.24 -8.21 2.81
C SER A 121 26.69 -8.58 2.53
N SER A 122 27.57 -8.44 3.52
CA SER A 122 29.00 -8.82 3.44
C SER A 122 29.17 -10.32 3.19
N HIS A 123 28.45 -11.15 3.94
CA HIS A 123 28.44 -12.60 3.74
C HIS A 123 27.91 -12.98 2.35
N ASP A 124 26.89 -12.27 1.86
CA ASP A 124 26.34 -12.52 0.53
C ASP A 124 27.27 -12.12 -0.61
N LEU A 125 28.01 -11.02 -0.45
CA LEU A 125 29.06 -10.62 -1.40
C LEU A 125 30.22 -11.62 -1.45
N GLY A 126 30.39 -12.41 -0.38
CA GLY A 126 31.29 -13.55 -0.32
C GLY A 126 32.67 -13.22 0.27
N GLU A 127 33.51 -14.25 0.30
CA GLU A 127 34.86 -14.23 0.85
C GLU A 127 35.90 -14.39 -0.26
N GLN A 128 37.10 -13.84 -0.04
CA GLN A 128 38.27 -13.97 -0.90
C GLN A 128 39.47 -14.45 -0.10
N GLU A 129 40.28 -15.31 -0.71
CA GLU A 129 41.60 -15.66 -0.19
C GLU A 129 42.63 -14.69 -0.76
N VAL A 130 43.39 -14.05 0.11
CA VAL A 130 44.43 -13.09 -0.24
C VAL A 130 45.75 -13.58 0.33
N ASP A 131 46.77 -13.70 -0.52
CA ASP A 131 48.12 -13.98 -0.07
C ASP A 131 48.81 -12.68 0.35
N VAL A 132 49.12 -12.57 1.63
CA VAL A 132 49.72 -11.38 2.24
C VAL A 132 51.18 -11.68 2.51
N SER A 133 52.06 -10.94 1.83
CA SER A 133 53.49 -10.96 2.10
C SER A 133 53.79 -9.99 3.24
N LYS A 134 54.31 -10.50 4.36
CA LYS A 134 54.72 -9.72 5.52
C LYS A 134 56.24 -9.65 5.58
N GLU A 135 56.77 -8.43 5.56
CA GLU A 135 58.18 -8.17 5.81
C GLU A 135 58.39 -7.83 7.29
N GLN A 136 59.30 -8.56 7.94
CA GLN A 136 59.69 -8.29 9.31
C GLN A 136 61.14 -7.82 9.35
N TYR A 137 61.32 -6.58 9.82
CA TYR A 137 62.63 -5.95 10.02
C TYR A 137 63.08 -6.21 11.46
N SER A 138 64.20 -6.91 11.64
CA SER A 138 64.83 -7.06 12.95
C SER A 138 65.99 -6.07 13.10
N TYR A 139 65.78 -4.99 13.84
CA TYR A 139 66.84 -4.05 14.20
C TYR A 139 67.68 -4.62 15.34
N GLY A 140 68.92 -5.01 15.06
CA GLY A 140 69.92 -5.39 16.06
C GLY A 140 70.76 -4.20 16.50
N ALA A 141 71.34 -4.23 17.71
CA ALA A 141 72.21 -3.17 18.23
C ALA A 141 73.56 -2.99 17.49
N ASN A 142 73.83 -3.80 16.46
CA ASN A 142 75.03 -3.74 15.61
C ASN A 142 74.63 -3.44 14.17
N GLU A 143 75.19 -2.36 13.57
CA GLU A 143 74.94 -1.90 12.19
C GLU A 143 75.34 -2.89 11.09
N ILE A 144 76.01 -4.01 11.43
CA ILE A 144 76.68 -4.88 10.46
C ILE A 144 75.76 -5.99 9.92
N ARG A 145 74.54 -6.20 10.45
CA ARG A 145 73.63 -7.20 9.91
C ARG A 145 72.16 -6.93 10.26
N ASP A 146 71.49 -6.13 9.44
CA ASP A 146 70.03 -6.13 9.38
C ASP A 146 69.53 -7.39 8.69
N GLY A 147 68.69 -8.16 9.38
CA GLY A 147 67.97 -9.30 8.83
C GLY A 147 66.60 -8.85 8.34
N VAL A 148 66.31 -9.05 7.06
CA VAL A 148 64.94 -8.93 6.50
C VAL A 148 64.39 -10.34 6.34
N SER A 149 63.26 -10.62 6.99
CA SER A 149 62.52 -11.88 6.84
C SER A 149 61.22 -11.62 6.10
N LEU A 150 61.03 -12.23 4.93
CA LEU A 150 59.73 -12.27 4.23
C LEU A 150 58.98 -13.54 4.64
N GLY A 151 57.76 -13.37 5.16
CA GLY A 151 56.80 -14.45 5.35
C GLY A 151 55.61 -14.28 4.41
N HIS A 152 55.18 -15.35 3.75
CA HIS A 152 53.92 -15.39 3.02
C HIS A 152 52.84 -15.99 3.91
N GLN A 153 51.66 -15.39 3.93
CA GLN A 153 50.51 -15.87 4.68
C GLN A 153 49.24 -15.68 3.85
N THR A 154 48.64 -16.79 3.45
CA THR A 154 47.28 -16.79 2.88
C THR A 154 46.26 -16.54 3.98
N ILE A 155 45.40 -15.53 3.80
CA ILE A 155 44.29 -15.21 4.70
C ILE A 155 42.98 -15.21 3.93
N THR A 156 41.94 -15.79 4.50
CA THR A 156 40.56 -15.66 4.00
C THR A 156 39.94 -14.42 4.66
N ARG A 157 39.34 -13.54 3.86
CA ARG A 157 38.65 -12.34 4.34
C ARG A 157 37.42 -12.03 3.49
N PRO A 158 36.43 -11.29 4.01
CA PRO A 158 35.30 -10.87 3.20
C PRO A 158 35.77 -10.03 2.02
N VAL A 159 35.10 -10.18 0.87
CA VAL A 159 35.36 -9.34 -0.31
C VAL A 159 35.12 -7.88 0.03
N VAL A 160 34.02 -7.63 0.74
CA VAL A 160 33.63 -6.33 1.28
C VAL A 160 33.27 -6.51 2.75
N THR A 161 33.91 -5.75 3.62
CA THR A 161 33.66 -5.78 5.06
C THR A 161 32.32 -5.13 5.42
N PRO A 162 31.65 -5.53 6.52
CA PRO A 162 30.42 -4.87 6.96
C PRO A 162 30.62 -3.36 7.19
N SER A 163 31.80 -2.95 7.67
CA SER A 163 32.15 -1.54 7.87
C SER A 163 32.17 -0.73 6.58
N GLU A 164 32.70 -1.29 5.48
CA GLU A 164 32.69 -0.64 4.17
C GLU A 164 31.25 -0.45 3.65
N ILE A 165 30.36 -1.41 3.88
CA ILE A 165 28.93 -1.31 3.51
C ILE A 165 28.23 -0.21 4.31
N MET A 166 28.51 -0.10 5.61
CA MET A 166 27.92 0.92 6.47
C MET A 166 28.44 2.34 6.14
N GLN A 167 29.66 2.44 5.61
CA GLN A 167 30.32 3.70 5.26
C GLN A 167 30.06 4.17 3.82
N LEU A 168 29.34 3.40 3.01
CA LEU A 168 28.97 3.80 1.65
C LEU A 168 28.31 5.18 1.64
N GLU A 169 28.69 6.03 0.68
CA GLU A 169 28.03 7.32 0.50
C GLU A 169 26.68 7.15 -0.22
N ASP A 170 25.87 8.21 -0.18
CA ASP A 170 24.63 8.22 -0.96
C ASP A 170 24.95 8.09 -2.45
N LEU A 171 24.08 7.40 -3.20
CA LEU A 171 24.29 7.05 -4.61
C LEU A 171 25.43 6.05 -4.88
N GLN A 172 25.97 5.37 -3.87
CA GLN A 172 26.92 4.26 -4.07
C GLN A 172 26.31 2.92 -3.69
N PHE A 173 26.71 1.86 -4.40
CA PHE A 173 26.33 0.49 -4.05
C PHE A 173 27.38 -0.53 -4.49
N TRP A 174 27.34 -1.72 -3.87
CA TRP A 174 28.07 -2.90 -4.32
C TRP A 174 27.19 -3.76 -5.23
N LEU A 175 27.70 -4.10 -6.41
CA LEU A 175 27.02 -4.92 -7.40
C LEU A 175 27.53 -6.36 -7.34
N ARG A 176 26.60 -7.31 -7.24
CA ARG A 176 26.84 -8.73 -7.50
C ARG A 176 25.95 -9.19 -8.65
N THR A 177 26.58 -9.72 -9.69
CA THR A 177 25.90 -10.30 -10.86
C THR A 177 25.99 -11.82 -10.85
N PRO A 178 25.04 -12.53 -11.49
CA PRO A 178 25.14 -13.98 -11.62
C PRO A 178 26.32 -14.40 -12.49
N GLY A 179 26.99 -15.48 -12.08
CA GLY A 179 28.12 -16.05 -12.80
C GLY A 179 29.47 -15.72 -12.16
N ASN A 180 30.54 -15.89 -12.93
CA ASN A 180 31.91 -15.67 -12.46
C ASN A 180 32.38 -14.25 -12.77
N TYR A 181 31.69 -13.26 -12.20
CA TYR A 181 32.04 -11.85 -12.33
C TYR A 181 32.48 -11.28 -10.98
N PRO A 182 33.46 -10.35 -10.97
CA PRO A 182 33.89 -9.73 -9.72
C PRO A 182 32.79 -8.85 -9.13
N VAL A 183 32.78 -8.75 -7.80
CA VAL A 183 32.00 -7.75 -7.08
C VAL A 183 32.60 -6.38 -7.34
N VAL A 184 31.77 -5.41 -7.75
CA VAL A 184 32.23 -4.05 -8.09
C VAL A 184 31.47 -2.99 -7.30
N ARG A 185 32.19 -1.94 -6.89
CA ARG A 185 31.56 -0.74 -6.34
C ARG A 185 31.15 0.16 -7.50
N VAL A 186 29.92 0.64 -7.49
CA VAL A 186 29.36 1.49 -8.53
C VAL A 186 28.89 2.80 -7.91
N ASP A 187 29.28 3.90 -8.55
CA ASP A 187 28.82 5.25 -8.24
C ASP A 187 27.70 5.63 -9.21
N LEU A 188 26.51 5.97 -8.69
CA LEU A 188 25.36 6.39 -9.48
C LEU A 188 25.38 7.89 -9.71
N GLU A 189 25.13 8.28 -10.96
CA GLU A 189 24.86 9.68 -11.29
C GLU A 189 23.36 9.94 -11.19
N PHE A 190 22.98 10.89 -10.33
CA PHE A 190 21.58 11.32 -10.22
C PHE A 190 21.16 12.06 -11.49
N ASN A 191 20.29 11.44 -12.27
CA ASN A 191 19.70 12.05 -13.46
C ASN A 191 18.28 12.54 -13.18
N GLN A 192 18.11 13.86 -13.14
CA GLN A 192 16.80 14.47 -12.96
C GLN A 192 15.95 14.34 -14.23
N MET A 193 14.97 13.42 -14.21
CA MET A 193 14.06 13.22 -15.33
C MET A 193 13.03 14.34 -15.46
N ARG A 194 12.61 14.64 -16.71
CA ARG A 194 11.54 15.61 -17.00
C ARG A 194 10.19 15.09 -16.48
N SER A 195 9.43 15.95 -15.80
CA SER A 195 8.03 15.66 -15.46
C SER A 195 7.16 15.73 -16.71
N LEU A 196 6.60 14.59 -17.12
CA LEU A 196 5.70 14.48 -18.29
C LEU A 196 4.22 14.60 -17.92
N CYS A 197 3.83 14.12 -16.74
CA CYS A 197 2.47 14.10 -16.25
C CYS A 197 2.40 14.44 -14.76
N ALA A 198 1.23 14.90 -14.30
CA ALA A 198 0.99 15.12 -12.89
C ALA A 198 1.03 13.78 -12.12
N PRO A 199 1.61 13.74 -10.90
CA PRO A 199 1.75 12.50 -10.13
C PRO A 199 0.40 11.93 -9.66
N PHE A 200 -0.61 12.79 -9.50
CA PHE A 200 -1.95 12.38 -9.11
C PHE A 200 -2.99 13.28 -9.77
N ILE A 201 -3.95 12.65 -10.46
CA ILE A 201 -5.09 13.34 -11.06
C ILE A 201 -6.33 12.85 -10.31
N LYS A 202 -6.87 13.71 -9.43
CA LYS A 202 -8.06 13.37 -8.66
C LYS A 202 -9.24 13.19 -9.62
N ARG A 203 -9.89 12.02 -9.55
CA ARG A 203 -11.10 11.77 -10.34
C ARG A 203 -12.23 12.67 -9.84
N ASN A 204 -12.81 13.45 -10.74
CA ASN A 204 -14.07 14.13 -10.49
C ASN A 204 -15.18 13.08 -10.54
N TYR A 205 -15.75 12.78 -9.37
CA TYR A 205 -16.81 11.81 -9.22
C TYR A 205 -18.09 12.53 -8.79
N THR A 206 -19.14 12.39 -9.60
CA THR A 206 -20.50 12.80 -9.26
C THR A 206 -21.28 11.56 -8.89
N PRO A 207 -21.63 11.37 -7.60
CA PRO A 207 -22.38 10.19 -7.17
C PRO A 207 -23.72 10.08 -7.88
N SER A 208 -24.09 8.88 -8.32
CA SER A 208 -25.44 8.61 -8.80
C SER A 208 -26.44 8.72 -7.64
N GLU A 209 -27.72 8.94 -7.96
CA GLU A 209 -28.75 9.09 -6.93
C GLU A 209 -28.85 7.85 -6.03
N ASN A 210 -28.71 6.65 -6.61
CA ASN A 210 -28.67 5.39 -5.86
C ASN A 210 -27.49 5.35 -4.88
N ILE A 211 -26.31 5.83 -5.30
CA ILE A 211 -25.13 5.82 -4.43
C ILE A 211 -25.29 6.83 -3.30
N LYS A 212 -25.92 7.99 -3.55
CA LYS A 212 -26.25 8.95 -2.48
C LYS A 212 -27.22 8.35 -1.47
N GLN A 213 -28.24 7.60 -1.93
CA GLN A 213 -29.18 6.93 -1.04
C GLN A 213 -28.48 5.87 -0.17
N ILE A 214 -27.58 5.08 -0.76
CA ILE A 214 -26.78 4.09 -0.02
C ILE A 214 -25.88 4.80 0.99
N GLU A 215 -25.14 5.85 0.59
CA GLU A 215 -24.29 6.62 1.49
C GLU A 215 -25.10 7.24 2.64
N TRP A 216 -26.29 7.77 2.36
CA TRP A 216 -27.18 8.29 3.38
C TRP A 216 -27.61 7.21 4.37
N SER A 217 -28.06 6.05 3.87
CA SER A 217 -28.46 4.91 4.72
C SER A 217 -27.30 4.39 5.56
N LEU A 218 -26.11 4.28 4.97
CA LEU A 218 -24.91 3.83 5.68
C LEU A 218 -24.55 4.80 6.81
N ASN A 219 -24.55 6.11 6.52
CA ASN A 219 -24.28 7.14 7.51
C ASN A 219 -25.35 7.16 8.61
N TYR A 220 -26.63 7.03 8.23
CA TYR A 220 -27.71 6.98 9.20
C TYR A 220 -27.53 5.81 10.18
N HIS A 221 -27.27 4.59 9.68
CA HIS A 221 -27.10 3.41 10.54
C HIS A 221 -25.82 3.41 11.37
N GLN A 222 -24.73 3.94 10.80
CA GLN A 222 -23.43 3.95 11.49
C GLN A 222 -23.35 5.06 12.56
N PHE A 223 -23.98 6.21 12.33
CA PHE A 223 -23.79 7.40 13.19
C PHE A 223 -25.07 7.86 13.90
N SER A 224 -26.20 7.92 13.20
CA SER A 224 -27.44 8.52 13.72
C SER A 224 -28.33 7.53 14.47
N ALA A 225 -28.46 6.30 13.97
CA ALA A 225 -29.31 5.28 14.57
C ALA A 225 -28.85 4.94 15.99
N VAL A 226 -27.54 4.92 16.24
CA VAL A 226 -26.93 4.70 17.56
C VAL A 226 -27.32 5.79 18.57
N GLN A 227 -27.63 7.01 18.12
CA GLN A 227 -28.12 8.08 19.02
C GLN A 227 -29.58 7.86 19.47
N HIS A 228 -30.35 7.06 18.73
CA HIS A 228 -31.75 6.77 19.02
C HIS A 228 -31.93 5.47 19.81
N VAL A 229 -30.83 4.75 20.07
CA VAL A 229 -30.80 3.57 20.95
C VAL A 229 -30.76 4.02 22.41
N ASP A 230 -31.46 3.27 23.27
CA ASP A 230 -31.58 3.59 24.68
C ASP A 230 -30.22 3.57 25.40
N LYS A 231 -30.06 4.40 26.44
CA LYS A 231 -28.73 4.70 27.03
C LYS A 231 -28.03 3.44 27.60
N ALA A 232 -28.82 2.50 28.10
CA ALA A 232 -28.34 1.20 28.59
C ALA A 232 -27.77 0.32 27.47
N ASP A 233 -28.45 0.24 26.33
CA ASP A 233 -28.04 -0.58 25.19
C ASP A 233 -26.87 0.05 24.44
N LYS A 234 -26.81 1.39 24.36
CA LYS A 234 -25.64 2.11 23.85
C LYS A 234 -24.36 1.78 24.63
N THR A 235 -24.46 1.67 25.96
CA THR A 235 -23.32 1.35 26.84
C THR A 235 -22.87 -0.10 26.65
N LYS A 236 -23.81 -1.04 26.45
CA LYS A 236 -23.48 -2.42 26.06
C LYS A 236 -22.81 -2.50 24.70
N LEU A 237 -23.35 -1.84 23.68
CA LEU A 237 -22.76 -1.81 22.34
C LEU A 237 -21.35 -1.20 22.35
N GLN A 238 -21.13 -0.13 23.12
CA GLN A 238 -19.79 0.44 23.33
C GLN A 238 -18.84 -0.55 24.00
N SER A 239 -19.28 -1.26 25.06
CA SER A 239 -18.43 -2.27 25.69
C SER A 239 -18.07 -3.42 24.77
N ILE A 240 -19.01 -3.92 23.95
CA ILE A 240 -18.76 -4.97 22.96
C ILE A 240 -17.79 -4.48 21.89
N HIS A 241 -17.96 -3.24 21.41
CA HIS A 241 -17.05 -2.62 20.46
C HIS A 241 -15.65 -2.46 21.07
N ASP A 242 -15.53 -1.97 22.30
CA ASP A 242 -14.24 -1.82 22.99
C ASP A 242 -13.54 -3.18 23.17
N THR A 243 -14.26 -4.25 23.54
CA THR A 243 -13.68 -5.60 23.69
C THR A 243 -13.25 -6.23 22.36
N MET A 244 -13.89 -5.92 21.23
CA MET A 244 -13.47 -6.42 19.91
C MET A 244 -12.11 -5.87 19.46
N TYR A 245 -11.68 -4.73 20.02
CA TYR A 245 -10.42 -4.05 19.66
C TYR A 245 -9.41 -4.00 20.83
N GLU A 246 -9.63 -4.74 21.92
CA GLU A 246 -8.64 -4.92 22.99
C GLU A 246 -7.45 -5.75 22.47
N GLY A 247 -6.35 -5.08 22.11
CA GLY A 247 -5.09 -5.70 21.67
C GLY A 247 -4.43 -5.08 20.44
N ASP A 248 -5.07 -4.11 19.78
CA ASP A 248 -4.50 -3.42 18.62
C ASP A 248 -3.63 -2.23 19.09
N GLU A 249 -2.30 -2.34 18.95
CA GLU A 249 -1.33 -1.36 19.48
C GLU A 249 -1.38 0.02 18.78
N ASN A 250 -2.11 0.14 17.65
CA ASN A 250 -2.25 1.40 16.90
C ASN A 250 -3.49 2.20 17.32
N ASN A 251 -3.35 2.95 18.41
CA ASN A 251 -4.37 3.84 18.99
C ASN A 251 -4.77 5.05 18.10
N ASP A 252 -4.14 5.20 16.92
CA ASP A 252 -4.30 6.35 16.03
C ASP A 252 -5.60 6.30 15.22
N GLU A 253 -6.03 5.11 14.77
CA GLU A 253 -7.27 4.96 13.99
C GLU A 253 -8.51 5.21 14.86
N ARG A 254 -8.49 4.74 16.12
CA ARG A 254 -9.56 4.98 17.11
C ARG A 254 -9.76 6.46 17.40
N SER A 255 -8.67 7.22 17.58
CA SER A 255 -8.72 8.67 17.81
C SER A 255 -9.23 9.42 16.59
N ALA A 256 -8.77 9.04 15.39
CA ALA A 256 -9.22 9.63 14.14
C ALA A 256 -10.69 9.33 13.84
N GLU A 257 -11.15 8.11 14.12
CA GLU A 257 -12.54 7.71 13.97
C GLU A 257 -13.44 8.40 14.99
N ALA A 258 -13.06 8.44 16.28
CA ALA A 258 -13.80 9.16 17.31
C ALA A 258 -13.95 10.66 16.98
N GLN A 259 -12.92 11.30 16.42
CA GLN A 259 -12.98 12.69 15.95
C GLN A 259 -13.87 12.87 14.72
N ARG A 260 -13.92 11.90 13.80
CA ARG A 260 -14.86 11.91 12.67
C ARG A 260 -16.30 11.70 13.16
N MET A 261 -16.51 10.80 14.12
CA MET A 261 -17.80 10.52 14.76
C MET A 261 -18.38 11.77 15.42
N THR A 262 -17.57 12.53 16.17
CA THR A 262 -18.03 13.77 16.82
C THR A 262 -18.39 14.84 15.80
N LYS A 263 -17.53 15.08 14.81
CA LYS A 263 -17.80 16.09 13.76
C LYS A 263 -19.01 15.74 12.90
N LEU A 264 -19.27 14.45 12.65
CA LEU A 264 -20.43 14.01 11.87
C LEU A 264 -21.70 14.09 12.71
N ALA A 265 -21.66 13.66 13.97
CA ALA A 265 -22.76 13.76 14.92
C ALA A 265 -23.22 15.22 15.08
N GLU A 266 -22.29 16.16 15.27
CA GLU A 266 -22.58 17.60 15.33
C GLU A 266 -23.26 18.13 14.06
N LYS A 267 -22.87 17.62 12.88
CA LYS A 267 -23.52 17.99 11.61
C LYS A 267 -24.91 17.40 11.48
N THR A 268 -25.12 16.14 11.85
CA THR A 268 -26.45 15.52 11.85
C THR A 268 -27.39 16.16 12.86
N ASP A 269 -26.88 16.50 14.05
CA ASP A 269 -27.64 17.21 15.08
C ASP A 269 -28.01 18.62 14.60
N ALA A 270 -27.09 19.34 13.94
CA ALA A 270 -27.38 20.64 13.33
C ALA A 270 -28.43 20.55 12.22
N VAL A 271 -28.39 19.51 11.38
CA VAL A 271 -29.39 19.28 10.32
C VAL A 271 -30.75 18.90 10.93
N ALA A 272 -30.78 18.02 11.93
CA ALA A 272 -32.00 17.65 12.64
C ALA A 272 -32.62 18.86 13.36
N GLN A 273 -31.80 19.69 14.02
CA GLN A 273 -32.24 20.92 14.68
C GLN A 273 -32.80 21.92 13.66
N SER A 274 -32.14 22.08 12.50
CA SER A 274 -32.63 22.96 11.43
C SER A 274 -33.97 22.52 10.84
N LEU A 275 -34.21 21.20 10.76
CA LEU A 275 -35.49 20.62 10.33
C LEU A 275 -36.59 20.80 11.38
N ILE A 276 -36.24 20.72 12.67
CA ILE A 276 -37.14 20.98 13.79
C ILE A 276 -37.49 22.46 13.88
N ASP A 277 -36.51 23.35 13.67
CA ASP A 277 -36.70 24.80 13.68
C ASP A 277 -37.50 25.28 12.46
N ALA A 278 -37.28 24.68 11.28
CA ALA A 278 -38.11 24.88 10.11
C ALA A 278 -39.57 24.42 10.31
N LYS A 279 -39.81 23.39 11.14
CA LYS A 279 -41.15 22.94 11.54
C LYS A 279 -41.78 23.81 12.65
N LYS A 280 -40.98 24.50 13.47
CA LYS A 280 -41.45 25.35 14.59
C LYS A 280 -41.74 26.81 14.20
N ALA A 281 -41.23 27.30 13.07
CA ALA A 281 -41.51 28.66 12.60
C ALA A 281 -43.00 28.82 12.20
N LYS A 282 -43.81 29.43 13.08
CA LYS A 282 -45.16 29.90 12.75
C LYS A 282 -45.08 31.06 11.73
N PRO A 283 -45.98 31.15 10.73
CA PRO A 283 -45.93 32.20 9.72
C PRO A 283 -46.42 33.54 10.30
N THR A 284 -45.57 34.56 10.31
CA THR A 284 -45.93 35.94 10.72
C THR A 284 -46.57 36.70 9.55
N GLU A 285 -47.66 37.42 9.86
CA GLU A 285 -48.69 37.95 8.96
C GLU A 285 -48.31 39.06 7.95
N LEU A 286 -47.03 39.43 7.78
CA LEU A 286 -46.62 40.56 6.91
C LEU A 286 -45.79 40.18 5.68
N ALA A 287 -45.89 38.93 5.20
CA ALA A 287 -45.29 38.49 3.94
C ALA A 287 -46.29 37.77 3.01
N LEU A 288 -47.59 38.03 3.21
CA LEU A 288 -48.68 37.18 2.72
C LEU A 288 -49.27 37.58 1.36
N LYS A 289 -48.85 38.67 0.71
CA LYS A 289 -49.45 39.07 -0.58
C LYS A 289 -48.59 38.79 -1.83
N ASP A 290 -47.27 38.78 -1.73
CA ASP A 290 -46.41 38.52 -2.91
C ASP A 290 -45.95 37.04 -3.02
N ALA A 291 -45.93 36.30 -1.92
CA ALA A 291 -45.59 34.88 -1.93
C ALA A 291 -46.72 33.97 -2.42
N GLN A 292 -47.99 34.40 -2.33
CA GLN A 292 -49.15 33.57 -2.70
C GLN A 292 -49.33 33.40 -4.22
N LYS A 293 -48.92 34.36 -5.05
CA LYS A 293 -49.02 34.22 -6.52
C LYS A 293 -47.91 33.38 -7.15
N LYS A 294 -46.70 33.35 -6.55
CA LYS A 294 -45.59 32.50 -7.04
C LYS A 294 -45.65 31.07 -6.48
N LYS A 295 -46.04 30.90 -5.21
CA LYS A 295 -46.12 29.55 -4.58
C LYS A 295 -47.29 28.70 -5.07
N ALA A 296 -48.36 29.26 -5.64
CA ALA A 296 -49.48 28.46 -6.14
C ALA A 296 -49.14 27.69 -7.43
N ALA A 297 -48.26 28.22 -8.30
CA ALA A 297 -47.87 27.57 -9.55
C ALA A 297 -46.81 26.47 -9.36
N GLU A 298 -45.92 26.60 -8.37
CA GLU A 298 -44.89 25.59 -8.05
C GLU A 298 -45.40 24.52 -7.08
N LYS A 299 -46.32 24.84 -6.15
CA LYS A 299 -46.94 23.82 -5.28
C LYS A 299 -47.79 22.81 -6.03
N GLN A 300 -48.51 23.22 -7.09
CA GLN A 300 -49.38 22.32 -7.84
C GLN A 300 -48.55 21.28 -8.62
N LYS A 301 -47.46 21.71 -9.28
CA LYS A 301 -46.56 20.81 -10.02
C LYS A 301 -45.77 19.86 -9.12
N ALA A 302 -45.30 20.29 -7.94
CA ALA A 302 -44.54 19.42 -7.04
C ALA A 302 -45.43 18.46 -6.24
N ALA A 303 -46.68 18.85 -5.93
CA ALA A 303 -47.62 18.00 -5.21
C ALA A 303 -48.19 16.89 -6.11
N ASP A 304 -48.51 17.19 -7.38
CA ASP A 304 -48.99 16.17 -8.32
C ASP A 304 -47.91 15.12 -8.62
N GLN A 305 -46.64 15.53 -8.66
CA GLN A 305 -45.49 14.65 -8.91
C GLN A 305 -45.12 13.76 -7.71
N HIS A 306 -45.26 14.26 -6.48
CA HIS A 306 -45.08 13.46 -5.26
C HIS A 306 -46.25 12.49 -4.99
N ILE A 307 -47.45 12.78 -5.49
CA ILE A 307 -48.60 11.87 -5.39
C ILE A 307 -48.51 10.78 -6.48
N GLU A 308 -48.10 11.11 -7.71
CA GLU A 308 -47.80 10.11 -8.75
C GLU A 308 -46.66 9.16 -8.34
N ASP A 309 -45.57 9.68 -7.75
CA ASP A 309 -44.45 8.85 -7.31
C ASP A 309 -44.81 7.94 -6.11
N ALA A 310 -45.69 8.41 -5.21
CA ALA A 310 -46.19 7.61 -4.09
C ALA A 310 -47.19 6.53 -4.55
N GLN A 311 -48.07 6.83 -5.50
CA GLN A 311 -49.01 5.85 -6.09
C GLN A 311 -48.29 4.78 -6.91
N ARG A 312 -47.19 5.15 -7.59
CA ARG A 312 -46.34 4.22 -8.36
C ARG A 312 -45.53 3.28 -7.45
N LEU A 313 -45.16 3.72 -6.26
CA LEU A 313 -44.52 2.92 -5.20
C LEU A 313 -45.48 1.90 -4.57
N GLU A 314 -46.76 2.26 -4.40
CA GLU A 314 -47.80 1.33 -3.92
C GLU A 314 -48.18 0.29 -4.99
N GLU A 315 -48.35 0.68 -6.27
CA GLU A 315 -48.61 -0.28 -7.37
C GLU A 315 -47.46 -1.28 -7.57
N LEU A 316 -46.20 -0.86 -7.43
CA LEU A 316 -45.02 -1.74 -7.54
C LEU A 316 -44.85 -2.68 -6.33
N GLN A 317 -45.26 -2.26 -5.14
CA GLN A 317 -45.30 -3.15 -3.96
C GLN A 317 -46.42 -4.19 -4.07
N ILE A 318 -47.59 -3.85 -4.62
CA ILE A 318 -48.71 -4.79 -4.79
C ILE A 318 -48.38 -5.88 -5.83
N VAL A 319 -47.75 -5.53 -6.96
CA VAL A 319 -47.33 -6.51 -7.99
C VAL A 319 -46.29 -7.50 -7.44
N SER A 320 -45.37 -7.04 -6.58
CA SER A 320 -44.34 -7.91 -5.98
C SER A 320 -44.87 -8.91 -4.95
N VAL A 321 -46.08 -8.68 -4.42
CA VAL A 321 -46.71 -9.55 -3.43
C VAL A 321 -47.67 -10.55 -4.08
N GLU A 322 -48.36 -10.19 -5.18
CA GLU A 322 -49.20 -11.12 -5.95
C GLU A 322 -48.37 -12.15 -6.75
N ASP A 323 -47.18 -11.77 -7.27
CA ASP A 323 -46.29 -12.71 -7.97
C ASP A 323 -45.56 -13.68 -7.03
N ALA A 324 -45.57 -13.44 -5.71
CA ALA A 324 -44.94 -14.29 -4.70
C ALA A 324 -45.86 -15.41 -4.16
N GLU A 325 -47.16 -15.39 -4.47
CA GLU A 325 -48.14 -16.41 -4.02
C GLU A 325 -48.59 -17.38 -5.13
N ILE A 326 -48.06 -17.29 -6.37
CA ILE A 326 -48.38 -18.25 -7.47
C ILE A 326 -47.11 -18.88 -8.10
N GLY A 327 -45.97 -18.89 -7.39
CA GLY A 327 -44.72 -19.53 -7.85
C GLY A 327 -44.46 -20.91 -7.26
#